data_AF-A0A653UVH7-F1
#
_entry.id   AF-A0A653UVH7-F1
#
_cell.length_a   1.000
_cell.length_b   1.000
_cell.length_c   1.000
_cell.angle_alpha   90.00
_cell.angle_beta   90.00
_cell.angle_gamma   90.00
#
_symmetry.space_group_name_H-M   'P 1'
#
loop_
_entity.id
_entity.type
_entity.pdbx_description
1 polymer ?
#
loop_
_entity_poly.entity_id
_entity_poly.type
_entity_poly.pdbx_seq_one_letter_code
_entity_poly.pdbx_strand_id
1 'polypeptide(L)'
;MTKKTYFEEDKMIEKINFYFEQYKKENSDVITIKSYEKFRVKYPDAPSVYYVMKCFGGWRIGCEKSNLRPGFKYSEREVLATLREASSFLGVDVSYERYRMWAKKNGQISPKVLLKRFGTWADVLKVLNGIHNEKESR
;
A
#
# COMPACT_ATOMS: atom_id res chain seq x y z
N MET A 1 -7.31 11.69 -26.31
CA MET A 1 -7.84 11.60 -24.93
C MET A 1 -8.46 12.95 -24.61
N THR A 2 -9.77 12.99 -24.45
CA THR A 2 -10.59 14.13 -24.92
C THR A 2 -11.57 14.48 -23.80
N LYS A 3 -11.24 15.47 -22.96
CA LYS A 3 -12.04 16.18 -21.91
C LYS A 3 -13.15 15.43 -21.12
N LYS A 4 -14.03 14.68 -21.77
CA LYS A 4 -15.08 13.82 -21.19
C LYS A 4 -14.53 12.76 -20.23
N THR A 5 -13.39 12.12 -20.56
CA THR A 5 -12.77 11.13 -19.67
C THR A 5 -12.25 11.72 -18.36
N TYR A 6 -11.71 12.95 -18.39
CA TYR A 6 -11.23 13.65 -17.19
C TYR A 6 -12.38 14.03 -16.25
N PHE A 7 -13.46 14.57 -16.81
CA PHE A 7 -14.65 14.95 -16.04
C PHE A 7 -15.32 13.75 -15.34
N GLU A 8 -15.30 12.57 -15.96
CA GLU A 8 -15.80 11.34 -15.33
C GLU A 8 -14.88 10.84 -14.21
N GLU A 9 -13.57 11.03 -14.35
CA GLU A 9 -12.59 10.69 -13.29
C GLU A 9 -12.72 11.60 -12.07
N ASP A 10 -12.88 12.91 -12.25
CA ASP A 10 -13.06 13.86 -11.14
C ASP A 10 -14.31 13.56 -10.32
N LYS A 11 -15.44 13.28 -10.99
CA LYS A 11 -16.68 12.84 -10.34
C LYS A 11 -16.50 11.52 -9.59
N MET A 12 -15.72 10.59 -10.14
CA MET A 12 -15.43 9.33 -9.46
C MET A 12 -14.56 9.57 -8.22
N ILE A 13 -13.57 10.47 -8.29
CA ILE A 13 -12.74 10.88 -7.15
C ILE A 13 -13.59 11.50 -6.05
N GLU A 14 -14.50 12.42 -6.38
CA GLU A 14 -15.46 13.00 -5.44
C GLU A 14 -16.32 11.94 -4.77
N LYS A 15 -16.85 11.00 -5.56
CA LYS A 15 -17.64 9.87 -5.06
C LYS A 15 -16.83 8.98 -4.13
N ILE A 16 -15.58 8.65 -4.47
CA ILE A 16 -14.69 7.85 -3.62
C ILE A 16 -14.46 8.58 -2.28
N ASN A 17 -14.12 9.87 -2.31
CA ASN A 17 -13.89 10.67 -1.12
C ASN A 17 -15.14 10.71 -0.22
N PHE A 18 -16.32 10.92 -0.81
CA PHE A 18 -17.58 10.88 -0.07
C PHE A 18 -17.75 9.56 0.70
N TYR A 19 -17.56 8.41 0.05
CA TYR A 19 -17.73 7.11 0.72
C TYR A 19 -16.59 6.77 1.68
N PHE A 20 -15.38 7.30 1.47
CA PHE A 20 -14.29 7.19 2.44
C PHE A 20 -14.60 7.96 3.73
N GLU A 21 -15.21 9.14 3.62
CA GLU A 21 -15.73 9.88 4.78
C GLU A 21 -16.88 9.15 5.48
N GLN A 22 -17.82 8.56 4.73
CA GLN A 22 -18.87 7.72 5.34
C GLN A 22 -18.29 6.50 6.05
N TYR A 23 -17.31 5.83 5.44
CA TYR A 23 -16.61 4.72 6.08
C TYR A 23 -15.97 5.15 7.40
N LYS A 24 -15.28 6.29 7.41
CA LYS A 24 -14.60 6.83 8.61
C LYS A 24 -15.56 7.15 9.74
N LYS A 25 -16.76 7.66 9.44
CA LYS A 25 -17.80 7.96 10.45
C LYS A 25 -18.33 6.73 11.16
N GLU A 26 -18.41 5.60 10.46
CA GLU A 26 -18.96 4.34 11.00
C GLU A 26 -17.91 3.38 11.56
N ASN A 27 -16.64 3.62 11.26
CA ASN A 27 -15.54 2.71 11.56
C ASN A 27 -14.37 3.49 12.18
N SER A 28 -13.15 2.95 12.06
CA SER A 28 -11.91 3.66 12.39
C SER A 28 -11.35 4.41 11.19
N ASP A 29 -10.36 5.27 11.44
CA ASP A 29 -9.51 5.82 10.37
C ASP A 29 -8.65 4.76 9.68
N VAL A 30 -8.53 3.55 10.24
CA VAL A 30 -7.88 2.41 9.58
C VAL A 30 -8.83 1.70 8.62
N ILE A 31 -8.41 1.56 7.37
CA ILE A 31 -9.19 0.92 6.31
C ILE A 31 -8.39 -0.17 5.60
N THR A 32 -8.95 -1.37 5.54
CA THR A 32 -8.42 -2.47 4.74
C THR A 32 -9.32 -2.68 3.53
N ILE A 33 -8.80 -3.29 2.46
CA ILE A 33 -9.63 -3.75 1.34
C ILE A 33 -10.79 -4.61 1.85
N LYS A 34 -10.54 -5.52 2.80
CA LYS A 34 -11.57 -6.41 3.35
C LYS A 34 -12.65 -5.65 4.13
N SER A 35 -12.28 -4.67 4.94
CA SER A 35 -13.26 -3.87 5.69
C SER A 35 -14.04 -2.93 4.77
N TYR A 36 -13.40 -2.37 3.74
CA TYR A 36 -14.08 -1.57 2.73
C TYR A 36 -15.06 -2.40 1.90
N GLU A 37 -14.70 -3.61 1.46
CA GLU A 37 -15.63 -4.49 0.74
C GLU A 37 -16.84 -4.88 1.62
N LYS A 38 -16.65 -5.09 2.92
CA LYS A 38 -17.77 -5.26 3.86
C LYS A 38 -18.64 -4.02 3.97
N PHE A 39 -18.04 -2.83 3.98
CA PHE A 39 -18.77 -1.56 3.97
C PHE A 39 -19.59 -1.39 2.68
N ARG A 40 -19.04 -1.79 1.52
CA ARG A 40 -19.75 -1.77 0.23
C ARG A 40 -20.97 -2.70 0.18
N VAL A 41 -21.03 -3.74 1.00
CA VAL A 41 -22.26 -4.56 1.12
C VAL A 41 -23.42 -3.74 1.68
N LYS A 42 -23.15 -2.81 2.61
CA LYS A 42 -24.15 -1.87 3.14
C LYS A 42 -24.39 -0.68 2.22
N TYR A 43 -23.36 -0.27 1.49
CA TYR A 43 -23.37 0.86 0.55
C TYR A 43 -23.04 0.38 -0.87
N PRO A 44 -23.98 -0.27 -1.59
CA PRO A 44 -23.71 -0.88 -2.89
C PRO A 44 -23.27 0.14 -3.96
N ASP A 45 -23.66 1.40 -3.80
CA ASP A 45 -23.24 2.51 -4.66
C ASP A 45 -21.80 2.96 -4.43
N ALA A 46 -21.14 2.52 -3.35
CA ALA A 46 -19.76 2.87 -3.05
C ALA A 46 -18.80 2.29 -4.11
N PRO A 47 -17.88 3.10 -4.65
CA PRO A 47 -16.93 2.68 -5.69
C PRO A 47 -16.13 1.46 -5.28
N SER A 48 -15.87 0.54 -6.22
CA SER A 48 -15.06 -0.64 -5.95
C SER A 48 -13.59 -0.27 -5.74
N VAL A 49 -12.82 -1.18 -5.11
CA VAL A 49 -11.37 -1.02 -4.94
C VAL A 49 -10.65 -0.81 -6.28
N TYR A 50 -11.17 -1.40 -7.36
CA TYR A 50 -10.66 -1.17 -8.71
C TYR A 50 -10.73 0.31 -9.10
N TYR A 51 -11.87 0.98 -8.89
CA TYR A 51 -12.02 2.41 -9.22
C TYR A 51 -11.17 3.30 -8.32
N VAL A 52 -11.02 2.93 -7.03
CA VAL A 52 -10.07 3.62 -6.14
C VAL A 52 -8.65 3.55 -6.70
N MET A 53 -8.18 2.35 -7.08
CA MET A 53 -6.84 2.18 -7.63
C MET A 53 -6.67 2.91 -8.97
N LYS A 54 -7.70 2.88 -9.82
CA LYS A 54 -7.69 3.56 -11.13
C LYS A 54 -7.58 5.08 -10.98
N CYS A 55 -8.36 5.68 -10.10
CA CYS A 55 -8.39 7.15 -9.92
C CYS A 55 -7.17 7.68 -9.17
N PHE A 56 -6.65 6.93 -8.20
CA PHE A 56 -5.58 7.41 -7.31
C PHE A 56 -4.19 6.86 -7.62
N GLY A 57 -4.08 5.90 -8.55
CA GLY A 57 -2.83 5.19 -8.81
C GLY A 57 -2.44 4.16 -7.73
N GLY A 58 -3.33 3.91 -6.77
CA GLY A 58 -3.12 2.91 -5.73
C GLY A 58 -4.04 3.08 -4.52
N TRP A 59 -4.34 1.96 -3.85
CA TRP A 59 -5.17 1.95 -2.63
C TRP A 59 -4.59 2.84 -1.52
N ARG A 60 -3.28 2.71 -1.25
CA ARG A 60 -2.59 3.52 -0.24
C ARG A 60 -2.75 5.02 -0.51
N ILE A 61 -2.49 5.45 -1.75
CA ILE A 61 -2.59 6.86 -2.15
C ILE A 61 -4.03 7.37 -1.98
N GLY A 62 -5.02 6.57 -2.39
CA GLY A 62 -6.43 6.90 -2.18
C GLY A 62 -6.77 7.09 -0.70
N CYS A 63 -6.36 6.16 0.17
CA CYS A 63 -6.60 6.29 1.60
C CYS A 63 -5.93 7.53 2.19
N GLU A 64 -4.64 7.75 1.89
CA GLU A 64 -3.87 8.88 2.42
C GLU A 64 -4.44 10.22 2.00
N LYS A 65 -4.84 10.37 0.73
CA LYS A 65 -5.48 11.61 0.23
C LYS A 65 -6.83 11.90 0.89
N SER A 66 -7.50 10.89 1.43
CA SER A 66 -8.77 11.05 2.15
C SER A 66 -8.61 10.90 3.67
N ASN A 67 -7.41 11.12 4.22
CA ASN A 67 -7.13 11.07 5.66
C ASN A 67 -7.55 9.74 6.33
N LEU A 68 -7.43 8.63 5.59
CA LEU A 68 -7.55 7.26 6.06
C LEU A 68 -6.18 6.59 6.07
N ARG A 69 -5.98 5.68 7.02
CA ARG A 69 -4.76 4.89 7.14
C ARG A 69 -4.99 3.51 6.52
N PRO A 70 -4.24 3.11 5.48
CA PRO A 70 -4.36 1.76 4.95
C PRO A 70 -3.92 0.73 6.00
N GLY A 71 -4.81 -0.21 6.31
CA GLY A 71 -4.51 -1.33 7.20
C GLY A 71 -3.69 -2.39 6.47
N PHE A 72 -2.61 -2.84 7.09
CA PHE A 72 -1.70 -3.84 6.55
C PHE A 72 -1.72 -5.13 7.36
N LYS A 73 -1.46 -6.26 6.70
CA LYS A 73 -1.38 -7.58 7.37
C LYS A 73 -0.23 -7.66 8.38
N TYR A 74 0.90 -7.02 8.07
CA TYR A 74 2.08 -6.99 8.91
C TYR A 74 2.26 -5.59 9.47
N SER A 75 2.67 -5.51 10.74
CA SER A 75 3.06 -4.28 11.40
C SER A 75 4.29 -3.66 10.73
N GLU A 76 4.52 -2.38 11.00
CA GLU A 76 5.72 -1.71 10.52
C GLU A 76 7.00 -2.34 11.08
N ARG A 77 6.97 -2.72 12.36
CA ARG A 77 8.11 -3.39 13.02
C ARG A 77 8.50 -4.69 12.33
N GLU A 78 7.53 -5.54 11.99
CA GLU A 78 7.78 -6.80 11.28
C GLU A 78 8.36 -6.55 9.89
N VAL A 79 7.81 -5.58 9.16
CA VAL A 79 8.32 -5.22 7.83
C VAL A 79 9.76 -4.72 7.90
N LEU A 80 10.07 -3.83 8.84
CA LEU A 80 11.42 -3.31 9.03
C LEU A 80 12.39 -4.41 9.49
N ALA A 81 11.95 -5.35 10.32
CA ALA A 81 12.75 -6.50 10.71
C ALA A 81 13.10 -7.38 9.49
N THR A 82 12.12 -7.73 8.65
CA THR A 82 12.38 -8.48 7.41
C THR A 82 13.34 -7.73 6.48
N LEU A 83 13.18 -6.41 6.30
CA LEU A 83 14.09 -5.63 5.46
C LEU A 83 15.50 -5.53 6.04
N ARG A 84 15.64 -5.46 7.36
CA ARG A 84 16.96 -5.51 8.03
C ARG A 84 17.68 -6.82 7.79
N GLU A 85 16.97 -7.93 7.85
CA GLU A 85 17.52 -9.26 7.57
C GLU A 85 17.89 -9.41 6.09
N ALA A 86 17.03 -8.93 5.19
CA ALA A 86 17.32 -8.93 3.75
C ALA A 86 18.56 -8.10 3.41
N SER A 87 18.70 -6.91 4.00
CA SER A 87 19.89 -6.06 3.85
C SER A 87 21.15 -6.79 4.32
N SER A 88 21.12 -7.45 5.48
CA SER A 88 22.26 -8.23 5.98
C SER A 88 22.64 -9.41 5.08
N PHE A 89 21.66 -10.10 4.49
CA PHE A 89 21.91 -11.36 3.76
C PHE A 89 22.16 -11.16 2.26
N LEU A 90 21.49 -10.18 1.65
CA LEU A 90 21.49 -9.97 0.20
C LEU A 90 22.23 -8.70 -0.25
N GLY A 91 22.45 -7.77 0.68
CA GLY A 91 22.87 -6.40 0.39
C GLY A 91 21.69 -5.50 0.02
N VAL A 92 22.00 -4.25 -0.34
CA VAL A 92 21.00 -3.21 -0.59
C VAL A 92 20.49 -3.13 -2.03
N ASP A 93 21.31 -3.49 -3.02
CA ASP A 93 20.94 -3.49 -4.45
C ASP A 93 20.30 -4.82 -4.89
N VAL A 94 19.42 -5.37 -4.05
CA VAL A 94 18.79 -6.66 -4.29
C VAL A 94 17.67 -6.54 -5.34
N SER A 95 17.74 -7.35 -6.40
CA SER A 95 16.66 -7.42 -7.39
C SER A 95 15.38 -8.01 -6.81
N TYR A 96 14.22 -7.64 -7.38
CA TYR A 96 12.92 -8.17 -6.97
C TYR A 96 12.91 -9.71 -6.92
N GLU A 97 13.46 -10.38 -7.94
CA GLU A 97 13.46 -11.84 -8.01
C GLU A 97 14.41 -12.46 -6.99
N ARG A 98 15.59 -11.86 -6.76
CA ARG A 98 16.53 -12.33 -5.75
C ARG A 98 15.93 -12.23 -4.34
N TYR A 99 15.28 -11.10 -4.03
CA TYR A 99 14.54 -10.96 -2.77
C TYR A 99 13.39 -11.97 -2.69
N ARG A 100 12.60 -12.15 -3.76
CA ARG A 100 11.49 -13.10 -3.80
C ARG A 100 11.94 -14.52 -3.45
N MET A 101 13.02 -14.98 -4.07
CA MET A 101 13.59 -16.31 -3.82
C MET A 101 14.07 -16.46 -2.38
N TRP A 102 14.81 -15.47 -1.88
CA TRP A 102 15.27 -15.44 -0.49
C TRP A 102 14.09 -15.45 0.49
N ALA A 103 13.08 -14.60 0.26
CA ALA A 103 11.95 -14.49 1.16
C ALA A 103 11.16 -15.80 1.22
N LYS A 104 10.96 -16.45 0.07
CA LYS A 104 10.33 -17.77 0.01
C LYS A 104 11.13 -18.83 0.76
N LYS A 105 12.45 -18.86 0.58
CA LYS A 105 13.35 -19.85 1.23
C LYS A 105 13.40 -19.69 2.75
N ASN A 106 13.32 -18.46 3.24
CA ASN A 106 13.49 -18.14 4.66
C ASN A 106 12.16 -17.85 5.40
N GLY A 107 11.01 -18.06 4.76
CA GLY A 107 9.70 -17.81 5.39
C GLY A 107 9.39 -16.33 5.67
N GLN A 108 10.00 -15.42 4.92
CA GLN A 108 9.94 -13.98 5.14
C GLN A 108 8.79 -13.31 4.35
N ILE A 109 8.55 -12.04 4.64
CA ILE A 109 7.51 -11.24 4.00
C ILE A 109 7.78 -11.15 2.48
N SER A 110 6.81 -11.61 1.70
CA SER A 110 6.89 -11.60 0.23
C SER A 110 7.00 -10.17 -0.34
N PRO A 111 7.65 -9.98 -1.49
CA PRO A 111 7.77 -8.65 -2.08
C PRO A 111 6.41 -8.06 -2.46
N LYS A 112 5.40 -8.88 -2.81
CA LYS A 112 4.02 -8.40 -3.07
C LYS A 112 3.42 -7.65 -1.87
N VAL A 113 3.73 -8.07 -0.64
CA VAL A 113 3.26 -7.40 0.58
C VAL A 113 4.01 -6.08 0.76
N LEU A 114 5.31 -6.07 0.48
CA LEU A 114 6.13 -4.85 0.53
C LEU A 114 5.62 -3.81 -0.48
N LEU A 115 5.33 -4.22 -1.72
CA LEU A 115 4.79 -3.33 -2.76
C LEU A 115 3.43 -2.75 -2.36
N LYS A 116 2.56 -3.52 -1.70
CA LYS A 116 1.29 -2.98 -1.17
C LYS A 116 1.52 -1.87 -0.13
N ARG A 117 2.62 -1.94 0.61
CA ARG A 117 2.96 -0.96 1.64
C ARG A 117 3.73 0.23 1.06
N PHE A 118 4.80 0.01 0.32
CA PHE A 118 5.73 1.05 -0.12
C PHE A 118 5.47 1.57 -1.55
N GLY A 119 4.62 0.90 -2.33
CA GLY A 119 4.37 1.27 -3.72
C GLY A 119 5.23 0.45 -4.68
N THR A 120 6.41 0.96 -5.04
CA THR A 120 7.27 0.33 -6.04
C THR A 120 8.46 -0.43 -5.43
N TRP A 121 9.14 -1.26 -6.21
CA TRP A 121 10.38 -1.90 -5.75
C TRP A 121 11.49 -0.88 -5.50
N ALA A 122 11.56 0.19 -6.29
CA ALA A 122 12.50 1.27 -6.07
C ALA A 122 12.29 1.94 -4.70
N ASP A 123 11.03 2.10 -4.27
CA ASP A 123 10.73 2.64 -2.95
C ASP A 123 11.12 1.68 -1.82
N VAL A 124 10.98 0.37 -2.04
CA VAL A 124 11.51 -0.65 -1.11
C VAL A 124 13.04 -0.57 -1.00
N LEU A 125 13.75 -0.38 -2.11
CA LEU A 125 15.21 -0.24 -2.11
C LEU A 125 15.67 1.03 -1.40
N LYS A 126 14.96 2.15 -1.54
CA LYS A 126 15.24 3.37 -0.75
C LYS A 126 15.17 3.10 0.75
N VAL A 127 14.15 2.36 1.19
CA VAL A 127 14.00 1.97 2.61
C VAL A 127 15.14 1.02 3.04
N LEU A 128 15.49 0.03 2.21
CA LEU A 128 16.61 -0.88 2.47
C LEU A 128 17.96 -0.14 2.59
N ASN A 129 18.23 0.82 1.71
CA ASN A 129 19.41 1.67 1.75
C ASN A 129 19.48 2.49 3.04
N GLY A 130 18.37 3.13 3.42
CA GLY A 130 18.30 3.87 4.70
C GLY A 130 18.61 2.98 5.90
N ILE A 131 18.04 1.77 5.94
CA ILE A 131 18.29 0.78 6.99
C ILE A 131 19.76 0.32 7.04
N HIS A 132 20.41 0.18 5.89
CA HIS A 132 21.79 -0.26 5.80
C HIS A 132 22.76 0.81 6.33
N ASN A 133 22.56 2.06 5.93
CA ASN A 133 23.39 3.19 6.36
C ASN A 133 23.30 3.44 7.88
N GLU A 134 22.15 3.17 8.50
CA GLU A 134 21.99 3.21 9.97
C GLU A 134 22.88 2.18 10.70
N LYS A 135 23.25 1.07 10.06
CA LYS A 135 24.12 0.04 10.64
C LYS A 135 25.60 0.41 10.54
N GLU A 136 26.02 1.03 9.44
CA GLU A 136 27.44 1.41 9.24
C GLU A 136 27.87 2.60 10.11
N SER A 137 26.91 3.36 10.65
CA SER A 137 27.15 4.52 11.50
C SER A 137 27.25 4.20 13.01
N ARG A 138 27.26 2.91 13.39
CA ARG A 138 27.33 2.41 14.78
C ARG A 138 28.53 1.50 14.95
#